data_AF-A0A6B0HEP6-F1
#
_entry.id   AF-A0A6B0HEP6-F1
#
_cell.length_a   1.000
_cell.length_b   1.000
_cell.length_c   1.000
_cell.angle_alpha   90.00
_cell.angle_beta   90.00
_cell.angle_gamma   90.00
#
_symmetry.space_group_name_H-M   'P 1'
#
loop_
_entity.id
_entity.type
_entity.pdbx_description
1 polymer ?
#
loop_
_entity_poly.entity_id
_entity_poly.type
_entity_poly.pdbx_seq_one_letter_code
_entity_poly.pdbx_strand_id
1 'polypeptide(L)'
;MSRRQRRISLLVGVVFLVVFAWSFLASLEVILEELTSPTGVALVVGGLAMALGGLAFVIGGLTERVSVGGIVLEWWQFQSLGFVCLGLYMAVSGLAQPSLSLFGIAVLLAGVSFLGFGAYRLHAGPPTGDAELSV
;
A
#
# COMPACT_ATOMS: atom_id res chain seq x y z
N MET A 1 3.13 -3.83 -19.40
CA MET A 1 2.92 -2.57 -18.64
C MET A 1 3.51 -1.41 -19.44
N SER A 2 2.85 -0.26 -19.53
CA SER A 2 3.42 0.88 -20.28
C SER A 2 4.54 1.58 -19.49
N ARG A 3 5.51 2.20 -20.18
CA ARG A 3 6.62 2.94 -19.52
C ARG A 3 6.12 4.01 -18.56
N ARG A 4 4.97 4.63 -18.85
CA ARG A 4 4.34 5.66 -18.00
C ARG A 4 3.80 5.04 -16.71
N GLN A 5 3.05 3.94 -16.80
CA GLN A 5 2.54 3.23 -15.61
C GLN A 5 3.68 2.80 -14.69
N ARG A 6 4.78 2.29 -15.29
CA ARG A 6 5.96 1.87 -14.56
C ARG A 6 6.58 3.01 -13.75
N ARG A 7 6.77 4.18 -14.38
CA ARG A 7 7.28 5.39 -13.70
C ARG A 7 6.37 5.87 -12.58
N ILE A 8 5.05 5.85 -12.79
CA ILE A 8 4.09 6.26 -11.76
C ILE A 8 4.17 5.32 -10.55
N SER A 9 4.19 3.99 -10.78
CA SER A 9 4.32 3.01 -9.70
C SER A 9 5.60 3.24 -8.89
N LEU A 10 6.73 3.47 -9.57
CA LEU A 10 8.00 3.78 -8.90
C LEU A 10 7.91 5.06 -8.06
N LEU A 11 7.38 6.14 -8.64
CA LEU A 11 7.25 7.40 -7.93
C LEU A 11 6.37 7.28 -6.68
N VAL A 12 5.21 6.62 -6.81
CA VAL A 12 4.30 6.37 -5.68
C VAL A 12 5.00 5.54 -4.60
N GLY A 13 5.68 4.46 -4.98
CA GLY A 13 6.41 3.62 -4.05
C GLY A 13 7.52 4.37 -3.31
N VAL A 14 8.34 5.14 -4.03
CA VAL A 14 9.41 5.96 -3.43
C VAL A 14 8.83 7.01 -2.48
N VAL A 15 7.77 7.71 -2.88
CA VAL A 15 7.11 8.70 -2.02
C VAL A 15 6.61 8.04 -0.74
N PHE A 16 5.97 6.87 -0.82
CA PHE A 16 5.51 6.16 0.37
C PHE A 16 6.66 5.73 1.28
N LEU A 17 7.79 5.27 0.75
CA LEU A 17 8.94 4.91 1.56
C LEU A 17 9.59 6.12 2.23
N VAL A 18 9.67 7.26 1.53
CA VAL A 18 10.20 8.51 2.10
C VAL A 18 9.28 9.02 3.21
N VAL A 19 7.97 9.05 2.97
CA VAL A 19 6.99 9.46 3.99
C VAL A 19 7.00 8.50 5.18
N PHE A 20 7.08 7.19 4.94
CA PHE A 20 7.23 6.19 6.00
C PHE A 20 8.49 6.44 6.83
N ALA A 21 9.66 6.61 6.20
CA ALA A 21 10.92 6.83 6.91
C ALA A 21 10.87 8.11 7.76
N TRP A 22 10.33 9.19 7.22
CA TRP A 22 10.12 10.44 7.95
C TRP A 22 9.17 10.26 9.14
N SER A 23 7.99 9.67 8.92
CA SER A 23 7.00 9.45 9.97
C SER A 23 7.48 8.49 11.05
N PHE A 24 8.25 7.45 10.67
CA PHE A 24 8.84 6.49 11.59
C PHE A 24 9.83 7.16 12.53
N LEU A 25 10.72 8.01 12.02
CA LEU A 25 11.66 8.78 12.85
C LEU A 25 10.92 9.71 13.82
N ALA A 26 9.85 10.35 13.36
CA ALA A 26 9.04 11.24 14.20
C ALA A 26 8.25 10.49 15.29
N SER A 27 7.93 9.22 15.07
CA SER A 27 7.08 8.41 15.97
C SER A 27 7.88 7.40 16.80
N LEU A 28 9.21 7.35 16.64
CA LEU A 28 10.06 6.30 17.21
C LEU A 28 9.98 6.25 18.74
N GLU A 29 10.03 7.41 19.39
CA GLU A 29 9.94 7.52 20.85
C GLU A 29 8.62 6.97 21.38
N VAL A 30 7.50 7.38 20.78
CA VAL A 30 6.14 6.89 21.12
C VAL A 30 6.02 5.38 20.94
N ILE A 31 6.58 4.82 19.87
CA ILE A 31 6.55 3.38 19.61
C ILE A 31 7.33 2.62 20.69
N LEU A 32 8.49 3.12 21.10
CA LEU A 32 9.34 2.47 22.10
C LEU A 32 8.76 2.56 23.52
N GLU A 33 8.11 3.67 23.85
CA GLU A 33 7.53 3.90 25.18
C GLU A 33 6.20 3.19 25.38
N GLU A 34 5.38 3.06 24.32
CA GLU A 34 4.00 2.57 24.43
C GLU A 34 3.68 1.41 23.47
N LEU A 35 4.60 0.45 23.31
CA LEU A 35 4.46 -0.63 22.32
C LEU A 35 3.20 -1.50 22.51
N THR A 36 2.67 -1.58 23.73
CA THR A 36 1.45 -2.35 24.07
C THR A 36 0.18 -1.51 24.06
N SER A 37 0.27 -0.19 23.89
CA SER A 37 -0.91 0.67 23.81
C SER A 37 -1.61 0.47 22.46
N PRO A 38 -2.94 0.66 22.38
CA PRO A 38 -3.66 0.62 21.10
C PRO A 38 -3.06 1.55 20.05
N THR A 39 -2.56 2.71 20.48
CA THR A 39 -1.89 3.71 19.64
C THR A 39 -0.55 3.17 19.11
N GLY A 40 0.31 2.63 19.98
CA GLY A 40 1.58 2.04 19.59
C GLY A 40 1.40 0.88 18.61
N VAL A 41 0.43 -0.01 18.88
CA VAL A 41 0.07 -1.11 17.98
C VAL A 41 -0.42 -0.58 16.62
N ALA A 42 -1.30 0.43 16.61
CA ALA A 42 -1.79 1.03 15.37
C ALA A 42 -0.66 1.67 14.54
N LEU A 43 0.29 2.37 15.19
CA LEU A 43 1.46 2.94 14.54
C LEU A 43 2.36 1.87 13.91
N VAL A 44 2.62 0.78 14.63
CA VAL A 44 3.44 -0.33 14.10
C VAL A 44 2.75 -1.01 12.92
N VAL A 45 1.47 -1.35 13.06
CA VAL A 45 0.71 -2.03 12.00
C VAL A 45 0.57 -1.13 10.78
N GLY A 46 0.18 0.13 10.97
CA GLY A 46 0.07 1.12 9.90
C GLY A 46 1.41 1.39 9.21
N GLY A 47 2.48 1.54 9.99
CA GLY A 47 3.84 1.74 9.48
C GLY A 47 4.33 0.55 8.65
N LEU A 48 4.15 -0.67 9.14
CA LEU A 48 4.48 -1.89 8.39
C LEU A 48 3.67 -2.00 7.10
N ALA A 49 2.37 -1.72 7.14
CA ALA A 49 1.52 -1.71 5.96
C ALA A 49 2.01 -0.68 4.94
N MET A 50 2.36 0.54 5.38
CA MET A 50 2.90 1.57 4.50
C MET A 50 4.24 1.18 3.88
N ALA A 51 5.16 0.62 4.66
CA ALA A 51 6.46 0.15 4.18
C ALA A 51 6.32 -0.98 3.15
N LEU A 52 5.49 -1.99 3.45
CA LEU A 52 5.22 -3.11 2.53
C LEU A 52 4.53 -2.63 1.25
N GLY A 53 3.56 -1.71 1.36
CA GLY A 53 2.89 -1.13 0.21
C GLY A 53 3.85 -0.34 -0.68
N GLY A 54 4.70 0.50 -0.07
CA GLY A 54 5.75 1.24 -0.77
C GLY A 54 6.72 0.31 -1.51
N LEU A 55 7.21 -0.73 -0.83
CA LEU A 55 8.08 -1.75 -1.44
C LEU A 55 7.38 -2.47 -2.60
N ALA A 56 6.11 -2.84 -2.45
CA ALA A 56 5.35 -3.52 -3.50
C ALA A 56 5.22 -2.62 -4.75
N PHE A 57 4.95 -1.32 -4.59
CA PHE A 57 4.90 -0.38 -5.71
C PHE A 57 6.27 -0.15 -6.37
N VAL A 58 7.35 -0.11 -5.59
CA VAL A 58 8.72 -0.03 -6.12
C VAL A 58 9.06 -1.29 -6.92
N ILE A 59 8.82 -2.47 -6.36
CA ILE A 59 9.12 -3.75 -7.03
C ILE A 59 8.30 -3.88 -8.31
N GLY A 60 6.98 -3.64 -8.25
CA GLY A 60 6.11 -3.66 -9.44
C GLY A 60 6.46 -2.58 -10.47
N GLY A 61 7.12 -1.50 -10.05
CA GLY A 61 7.67 -0.48 -10.93
C GLY A 61 9.06 -0.81 -11.49
N LEU A 62 9.87 -1.63 -10.82
CA LEU A 62 11.21 -2.00 -11.30
C LEU A 62 11.18 -3.26 -12.16
N THR A 63 10.27 -4.19 -11.87
CA THR A 63 10.27 -5.54 -12.41
C THR A 63 8.94 -5.87 -13.07
N GLU A 64 8.98 -6.60 -14.18
CA GLU A 64 7.77 -7.12 -14.81
C GLU A 64 7.30 -8.43 -14.17
N ARG A 65 8.25 -9.22 -13.68
CA ARG A 65 8.05 -10.53 -13.04
C ARG A 65 9.18 -10.76 -12.03
N VAL A 66 8.87 -11.38 -10.89
CA VAL A 66 9.84 -11.82 -9.86
C VAL A 66 9.54 -13.26 -9.51
N SER A 67 10.54 -14.14 -9.55
CA SER A 67 10.41 -15.52 -9.07
C SER A 67 10.87 -15.60 -7.62
N VAL A 68 9.98 -16.02 -6.72
CA VAL A 68 10.28 -16.23 -5.29
C VAL A 68 9.92 -17.67 -4.95
N GLY A 69 10.93 -18.50 -4.62
CA GLY A 69 10.70 -19.88 -4.20
C GLY A 69 9.99 -20.76 -5.25
N GLY A 70 10.19 -20.48 -6.54
CA GLY A 70 9.52 -21.18 -7.65
C GLY A 70 8.14 -20.61 -8.02
N ILE A 71 7.62 -19.63 -7.27
CA ILE A 71 6.39 -18.91 -7.60
C ILE A 71 6.75 -17.67 -8.40
N VAL A 72 6.21 -17.54 -9.60
CA VAL A 72 6.38 -16.34 -10.43
C VAL A 72 5.29 -15.34 -10.06
N LEU A 73 5.71 -14.22 -9.46
CA LEU A 73 4.86 -13.08 -9.16
C LEU A 73 4.98 -12.04 -10.28
N GLU A 74 3.85 -11.64 -10.83
CA GLU A 74 3.77 -10.66 -11.91
C GLU A 74 3.59 -9.23 -11.36
N TRP A 75 3.99 -8.23 -12.13
CA TRP A 75 3.90 -6.81 -11.76
C TRP A 75 2.53 -6.39 -11.22
N TRP A 76 1.43 -6.91 -11.80
CA TRP A 76 0.06 -6.55 -11.41
C TRP A 76 -0.28 -7.07 -10.01
N GLN A 77 0.29 -8.20 -9.60
CA GLN A 77 0.12 -8.75 -8.25
C GLN A 77 0.81 -7.86 -7.22
N PHE A 78 2.03 -7.39 -7.52
CA PHE A 78 2.72 -6.42 -6.68
C PHE A 78 1.96 -5.10 -6.58
N GLN A 79 1.41 -4.60 -7.68
CA GLN A 79 0.63 -3.37 -7.65
C GLN A 79 -0.67 -3.53 -6.84
N SER A 80 -1.37 -4.67 -6.98
CA SER A 80 -2.56 -4.98 -6.19
C SER A 80 -2.24 -5.13 -4.70
N LEU A 81 -1.13 -5.80 -4.37
CA LEU A 81 -0.62 -5.89 -2.99
C LEU A 81 -0.32 -4.50 -2.43
N GLY A 82 0.29 -3.62 -3.23
CA GLY A 82 0.51 -2.22 -2.88
C GLY A 82 -0.78 -1.50 -2.49
N PHE A 83 -1.87 -1.69 -3.24
CA PHE A 83 -3.18 -1.13 -2.91
C PHE A 83 -3.80 -1.73 -1.64
N VAL A 84 -3.66 -3.04 -1.42
CA VAL A 84 -4.12 -3.68 -0.18
C VAL A 84 -3.38 -3.09 1.03
N CYS A 85 -2.06 -3.04 0.96
CA CYS A 85 -1.22 -2.48 2.03
C CYS A 85 -1.50 -0.99 2.29
N LEU A 86 -1.67 -0.19 1.23
CA LEU A 86 -2.07 1.21 1.35
C LEU A 86 -3.44 1.34 2.04
N GLY A 87 -4.39 0.51 1.63
CA GLY A 87 -5.72 0.50 2.21
C GLY A 87 -5.71 0.10 3.69
N LEU A 88 -4.89 -0.89 4.08
CA LEU A 88 -4.67 -1.25 5.49
C LEU A 88 -4.12 -0.07 6.29
N TYR A 89 -3.07 0.59 5.79
CA TYR A 89 -2.49 1.76 6.44
C TYR A 89 -3.54 2.86 6.66
N MET A 90 -4.33 3.18 5.64
CA MET A 90 -5.37 4.20 5.74
C MET A 90 -6.49 3.80 6.70
N ALA A 91 -6.97 2.54 6.63
CA ALA A 91 -8.00 2.06 7.53
C ALA A 91 -7.55 2.12 9.01
N VAL A 92 -6.34 1.66 9.31
CA VAL A 92 -5.76 1.74 10.66
C VAL A 92 -5.59 3.20 11.09
N SER A 93 -5.08 4.07 10.22
CA SER A 93 -4.90 5.49 10.52
C SER A 93 -6.22 6.21 10.79
N GLY A 94 -7.29 5.87 10.05
CA GLY A 94 -8.62 6.41 10.26
C GLY A 94 -9.25 5.95 11.58
N LEU A 95 -9.06 4.67 11.95
CA LEU A 95 -9.55 4.10 13.21
C LEU A 95 -8.78 4.57 14.44
N ALA A 96 -7.48 4.87 14.28
CA ALA A 96 -6.62 5.35 15.37
C ALA A 96 -6.85 6.83 15.73
N GLN A 97 -7.74 7.53 15.00
CA GLN A 97 -8.08 8.91 15.32
C GLN A 97 -8.80 8.98 16.68
N PRO A 98 -8.39 9.90 17.58
CA PRO A 98 -8.97 10.01 18.92
C PRO A 98 -10.41 10.56 18.93
N SER A 99 -10.91 11.06 17.79
CA SER A 99 -12.28 11.54 17.63
C SER A 99 -12.85 11.10 16.28
N LEU A 100 -14.18 10.92 16.22
CA LEU A 100 -14.93 10.68 14.98
C LEU A 100 -14.97 11.97 14.15
N SER A 101 -13.81 12.35 13.61
CA SER A 101 -13.67 13.47 12.70
C SER A 101 -14.10 13.06 11.29
N LEU A 102 -14.66 14.01 10.51
CA LEU A 102 -14.97 13.78 9.10
C LEU A 102 -13.73 13.31 8.31
N PHE A 103 -12.56 13.80 8.71
CA PHE A 103 -11.28 13.37 8.15
C PHE A 103 -10.99 11.89 8.44
N GLY A 104 -11.11 11.45 9.70
CA GLY A 104 -10.92 10.05 10.08
C GLY A 104 -11.86 9.11 9.35
N ILE A 105 -13.14 9.50 9.22
CA ILE A 105 -14.14 8.74 8.46
C ILE A 105 -13.76 8.67 6.97
N ALA A 106 -13.37 9.79 6.35
CA ALA A 106 -12.96 9.82 4.96
C ALA A 106 -11.73 8.96 4.69
N VAL A 107 -10.73 9.02 5.58
CA VAL A 107 -9.50 8.21 5.50
C VAL A 107 -9.82 6.72 5.66
N LEU A 108 -10.71 6.37 6.59
CA LEU A 108 -11.18 4.99 6.78
C LEU A 108 -11.89 4.46 5.54
N LEU A 109 -12.85 5.22 4.99
CA LEU A 109 -13.59 4.83 3.77
C LEU A 109 -12.67 4.68 2.56
N ALA A 110 -11.72 5.60 2.38
CA ALA A 110 -10.70 5.48 1.35
C ALA A 110 -9.85 4.22 1.56
N GLY A 111 -9.45 3.92 2.80
CA GLY A 111 -8.71 2.71 3.14
C GLY A 111 -9.47 1.43 2.78
N VAL A 112 -10.74 1.33 3.19
CA VAL A 112 -11.62 0.21 2.84
C VAL A 112 -11.80 0.08 1.32
N SER A 113 -11.90 1.20 0.60
CA SER A 113 -12.03 1.20 -0.86
C SER A 113 -10.76 0.66 -1.54
N PHE A 114 -9.57 1.10 -1.10
CA PHE A 114 -8.30 0.58 -1.61
C PHE A 114 -8.05 -0.88 -1.27
N LEU A 115 -8.43 -1.31 -0.05
CA LEU A 115 -8.42 -2.72 0.36
C LEU A 115 -9.27 -3.57 -0.57
N GLY A 116 -10.54 -3.18 -0.72
CA GLY A 116 -11.49 -3.89 -1.57
C GLY A 116 -11.03 -3.93 -3.02
N PHE A 117 -10.52 -2.81 -3.56
CA PHE A 117 -9.99 -2.75 -4.91
C PHE A 117 -8.77 -3.65 -5.11
N GLY A 118 -7.79 -3.59 -4.20
CA GLY A 118 -6.59 -4.42 -4.27
C GLY A 118 -6.91 -5.91 -4.16
N ALA A 119 -7.77 -6.29 -3.22
CA ALA A 119 -8.22 -7.67 -3.04
C ALA A 119 -9.02 -8.18 -4.25
N TYR A 120 -9.98 -7.38 -4.74
CA TYR A 120 -10.73 -7.69 -5.95
C TYR A 120 -9.80 -7.91 -7.13
N ARG A 121 -8.79 -7.05 -7.32
CA ARG A 121 -7.84 -7.17 -8.44
C ARG A 121 -6.93 -8.39 -8.30
N LEU A 122 -6.57 -8.81 -7.08
CA LEU A 122 -5.88 -10.09 -6.87
C LEU A 122 -6.74 -11.29 -7.27
N HIS A 123 -8.06 -11.23 -7.03
CA HIS A 123 -9.00 -12.28 -7.41
C HIS A 123 -9.38 -12.28 -8.89
N ALA A 124 -9.54 -11.11 -9.50
CA ALA A 124 -9.97 -10.96 -10.89
C ALA A 124 -8.90 -11.41 -11.91
N GLY A 125 -7.65 -11.55 -11.47
CA GLY A 125 -6.54 -12.01 -12.31
C GLY A 125 -5.86 -10.88 -13.10
N PRO A 126 -5.03 -11.24 -14.10
CA PRO A 126 -4.24 -10.26 -14.84
C PRO A 126 -5.15 -9.26 -15.58
N PRO A 127 -4.73 -7.99 -15.71
CA PRO A 127 -5.48 -7.01 -16.49
C PRO A 127 -5.58 -7.50 -17.94
N THR A 128 -6.79 -7.80 -18.41
CA THR A 128 -7.04 -8.20 -19.80
C THR A 128 -6.88 -6.99 -20.71
N GLY A 129 -5.70 -6.85 -21.28
CA GLY A 129 -5.30 -5.75 -22.16
C GLY A 129 -5.45 -6.05 -23.66
N ASP A 130 -6.42 -6.86 -24.08
CA ASP A 130 -6.73 -7.10 -25.51
C ASP A 130 -8.06 -6.42 -25.92
N ALA A 131 -8.29 -5.21 -25.42
CA ALA A 131 -9.39 -4.33 -25.85
C ALA A 131 -8.87 -2.92 -26.24
N GLU A 132 -7.67 -2.85 -26.82
CA GLU A 132 -7.24 -1.76 -27.72
C GLU A 132 -6.89 -2.43 -29.06
N LEU A 133 -7.88 -2.64 -29.93
CA LEU A 133 -8.12 -1.82 -31.12
C LEU A 133 -7.05 -1.96 -32.20
N SER A 134 -7.24 -3.00 -33.04
CA SER A 134 -6.96 -2.93 -34.46
C SER A 134 -7.88 -1.89 -35.12
N VAL A 135 -7.51 -0.61 -35.11
CA VAL A 135 -7.98 0.41 -36.07
C VAL A 135 -6.85 1.40 -36.32
#